data_AF-A0A1D2M6A0-F1
#
_entry.id   AF-A0A1D2M6A0-F1
#
_cell.length_a   1.000
_cell.length_b   1.000
_cell.length_c   1.000
_cell.angle_alpha   90.00
_cell.angle_beta   90.00
_cell.angle_gamma   90.00
#
_symmetry.space_group_name_H-M   'P 1'
#
loop_
_entity.id
_entity.type
_entity.pdbx_description
1 polymer ?
#
loop_
_entity_poly.entity_id
_entity_poly.type
_entity_poly.pdbx_seq_one_letter_code
_entity_poly.pdbx_strand_id
1 'polypeptide(L)' 'MKQISNVVLRITSQDILFSQGEMTKFIRIGISDKNDNPPYFDKALYEAEVDENEDIQHTVLTVTAKDKDECKCQ' A
#
# COMPACT_ATOMS: atom_id res chain seq x y z
N MET A 1 3.11 2.65 -1.26
CA MET A 1 2.47 3.30 -0.09
C MET A 1 1.66 4.51 -0.55
N LYS A 2 0.41 4.34 -0.98
CA LYS A 2 -0.40 5.49 -1.40
C LYS A 2 -1.72 5.64 -0.67
N GLN A 3 -1.99 6.92 -0.45
CA GLN A 3 -3.26 7.58 -0.14
C GLN A 3 -4.13 6.97 0.97
N ILE A 4 -3.91 7.45 2.19
CA ILE A 4 -4.93 7.41 3.24
C ILE A 4 -6.08 8.30 2.79
N SER A 5 -7.12 7.69 2.22
CA SER A 5 -8.38 8.40 1.95
C SER A 5 -9.13 8.54 3.28
N ASN A 6 -9.56 9.75 3.59
CA ASN A 6 -10.27 10.04 4.83
C ASN A 6 -11.73 10.34 4.53
N VAL A 7 -12.62 9.56 5.13
CA VAL A 7 -14.06 9.80 5.04
C VAL A 7 -14.55 10.27 6.40
N VAL A 8 -15.38 11.31 6.40
CA VAL A 8 -16.04 11.83 7.60
C VAL A 8 -17.51 11.49 7.53
N LEU A 9 -17.99 10.69 8.48
CA LEU A 9 -19.40 10.39 8.63
C LEU A 9 -20.03 11.32 9.66
N ARG A 10 -21.20 11.87 9.34
CA ARG A 10 -22.05 12.64 10.27
C ARG A 10 -23.18 11.73 10.72
N ILE A 11 -23.20 11.38 12.01
CA ILE A 11 -24.25 10.58 12.62
C ILE A 11 -25.13 11.50 13.46
N THR A 12 -26.44 11.41 13.23
CA THR A 12 -27.46 12.14 13.98
C THR A 12 -28.33 11.14 14.73
N SER A 13 -28.53 11.38 16.02
CA SER A 13 -29.50 10.65 16.85
C SER A 13 -30.62 11.59 17.24
N GLN A 14 -31.86 11.13 17.06
CA GLN A 14 -33.06 11.89 17.38
C GLN A 14 -33.98 11.00 18.21
N ASP A 15 -34.40 11.51 19.37
CA ASP A 15 -35.42 10.86 20.19
C ASP A 15 -36.80 11.30 19.71
N ILE A 16 -37.69 10.32 19.48
CA ILE A 16 -39.05 10.52 18.96
C ILE A 16 -39.90 11.38 19.91
N LEU A 17 -39.61 11.35 21.21
CA LEU A 17 -40.38 12.06 22.23
C LEU A 17 -39.78 13.44 22.58
N PHE A 18 -38.57 13.76 22.10
CA PHE A 18 -37.88 15.03 22.34
C PHE A 18 -37.60 15.76 21.02
N SER A 19 -38.48 16.70 20.66
CA SER A 19 -38.39 17.49 19.42
C SER A 19 -37.14 18.38 19.29
N GLN A 20 -36.43 18.60 20.40
CA GLN A 20 -35.20 19.41 20.48
C GLN A 20 -33.96 18.54 20.77
N GLY A 21 -34.13 17.24 20.98
CA GLY A 21 -33.08 16.30 21.36
C GLY A 21 -32.38 15.72 20.14
N GLU A 22 -31.61 16.52 19.42
CA GLU A 22 -30.74 16.03 18.35
C GLU A 22 -29.28 16.00 18.82
N MET A 23 -28.67 14.83 18.78
CA MET A 23 -27.25 14.65 19.07
C MET A 23 -26.51 14.32 17.78
N THR A 24 -25.55 15.15 17.41
CA THR A 24 -24.69 14.91 16.25
C THR A 24 -23.28 14.50 16.67
N LYS A 25 -22.72 13.47 16.02
CA LYS A 25 -21.33 13.05 16.16
C LYS A 25 -20.66 12.89 14.80
N PHE A 26 -19.36 13.19 14.77
CA PHE A 26 -18.51 13.01 13.61
C PHE A 26 -17.55 11.86 13.84
N ILE A 27 -17.50 10.92 12.90
CA ILE A 27 -16.57 9.78 12.91
C ILE A 27 -15.61 9.94 11.74
N ARG A 28 -14.32 9.83 12.03
CA ARG A 28 -13.26 9.83 11.01
C ARG A 28 -12.86 8.40 10.73
N ILE A 29 -12.94 7.99 9.47
CA ILE A 29 -12.55 6.67 9.02
C ILE A 29 -11.32 6.85 8.12
N GLY A 30 -10.21 6.25 8.54
CA GLY A 30 -9.02 6.12 7.70
C GLY A 30 -9.15 4.87 6.83
N ILE A 31 -9.07 5.05 5.52
CA ILE A 31 -9.03 3.93 4.58
C ILE A 31 -7.56 3.64 4.29
N SER A 32 -7.10 2.47 4.72
CA SER A 32 -5.80 1.96 4.31
C SER A 32 -5.92 1.39 2.89
N ASP A 33 -5.11 1.90 1.97
CA ASP A 33 -4.97 1.32 0.65
C ASP A 33 -4.42 -0.10 0.78
N LYS A 34 -5.10 -1.03 0.12
CA LYS A 34 -4.57 -2.38 -0.06
C LYS A 34 -3.50 -2.27 -1.13
N ASN A 35 -2.34 -2.90 -0.93
CA ASN A 35 -1.30 -2.89 -1.96
C ASN A 35 -1.77 -3.71 -3.18
N ASP A 36 -2.48 -3.04 -4.09
CA ASP A 36 -3.00 -3.59 -5.34
C ASP A 36 -1.96 -3.50 -6.47
N ASN A 37 -0.77 -2.94 -6.20
CA ASN A 37 0.36 -2.88 -7.13
C ASN A 37 1.58 -3.61 -6.55
N PRO A 38 1.56 -4.94 -6.44
CA PRO A 38 2.75 -5.67 -6.00
C PRO A 38 3.93 -5.47 -6.96
N PRO A 39 5.17 -5.55 -6.48
CA PRO A 39 6.35 -5.39 -7.31
C PRO A 39 6.42 -6.50 -8.36
N TYR A 40 6.87 -6.15 -9.56
CA TYR A 40 6.99 -7.04 -10.70
C TYR A 40 8.42 -7.04 -11.24
N PHE A 41 8.85 -8.18 -11.79
CA PHE A 41 10.11 -8.28 -12.50
C PHE A 41 9.90 -8.01 -13.99
N ASP A 42 10.92 -7.48 -14.66
CA ASP A 42 10.86 -7.20 -16.11
C ASP A 42 10.83 -8.48 -16.96
N LYS A 43 11.43 -9.56 -16.45
CA LYS A 43 11.47 -10.87 -17.13
C LYS A 43 10.72 -11.92 -16.31
N ALA A 44 10.08 -12.84 -17.02
CA ALA A 44 9.47 -14.02 -16.41
C ALA A 44 10.51 -15.06 -15.95
N LEU A 45 11.70 -15.07 -16.56
CA LEU A 45 12.81 -15.95 -16.23
C LEU A 45 14.13 -15.18 -16.33
N TYR A 46 14.99 -15.37 -15.34
CA TYR A 46 16.39 -14.95 -15.38
C TYR A 46 17.28 -16.17 -15.24
N GLU A 47 18.18 -16.34 -16.19
CA GLU A 47 19.11 -17.46 -16.27
C GLU A 47 20.52 -16.89 -16.48
N ALA A 48 21.50 -17.47 -15.82
CA ALA A 48 22.90 -17.09 -15.90
C ALA A 48 23.77 -18.33 -15.68
N GLU A 49 24.90 -18.36 -16.37
CA GLU A 49 25.92 -19.40 -16.25
C GLU A 49 27.15 -18.80 -15.57
N VAL A 50 27.85 -19.60 -14.77
CA VAL A 50 29.06 -19.19 -14.06
C VAL A 50 30.12 -20.26 -14.22
N ASP A 51 31.37 -19.84 -14.38
CA ASP A 51 32.51 -20.75 -14.54
C ASP A 51 32.88 -21.40 -13.20
N GLU A 52 33.40 -22.63 -13.24
CA GLU A 52 33.81 -23.36 -12.03
C GLU A 52 35.04 -22.74 -11.35
N ASN A 53 35.82 -21.95 -12.10
CA ASN A 53 37.02 -21.27 -11.63
C ASN A 53 36.77 -19.84 -11.13
N GLU A 54 35.51 -19.42 -10.95
CA GLU A 54 35.19 -18.09 -10.44
C GLU A 54 35.60 -17.87 -8.97
N ASP A 55 35.94 -16.62 -8.68
CA ASP A 55 36.45 -16.22 -7.37
C ASP A 55 35.38 -16.24 -6.27
N ILE A 56 35.84 -16.37 -5.02
CA ILE A 56 34.97 -16.36 -3.84
C ILE A 56 34.33 -14.96 -3.72
N GLN A 57 32.99 -14.91 -3.66
CA GLN A 57 32.13 -13.71 -3.71
C GLN A 57 31.81 -13.15 -5.10
N HIS A 58 32.02 -13.94 -6.17
CA HIS A 58 31.51 -13.57 -7.50
C HIS A 58 29.98 -13.42 -7.49
N THR A 59 29.48 -12.29 -7.99
CA THR A 59 28.03 -12.04 -8.11
C THR A 59 27.55 -12.46 -9.49
N VAL A 60 26.78 -13.55 -9.54
CA VAL A 60 26.30 -14.17 -10.80
C VAL A 60 25.15 -13.38 -11.43
N LEU A 61 24.21 -12.88 -10.61
CA LEU A 61 23.05 -12.16 -11.11
C LEU A 61 22.54 -11.17 -10.07
N THR A 62 22.19 -9.97 -10.53
CA THR A 62 21.39 -9.01 -9.76
C THR A 62 20.08 -8.77 -10.49
N VAL A 63 18.96 -9.02 -9.82
CA VAL A 63 17.62 -8.76 -10.35
C VAL A 63 16.97 -7.61 -9.61
N THR A 64 16.18 -6.83 -10.34
CA THR A 64 15.43 -5.70 -9.78
C THR A 64 13.95 -5.92 -10.02
N ALA A 65 13.17 -5.92 -8.95
CA ALA A 65 11.72 -5.82 -9.03
C ALA A 65 11.34 -4.34 -9.02
N LYS A 66 10.44 -3.94 -9.91
CA LYS A 66 9.89 -2.60 -9.98
C LYS A 66 8.51 -2.60 -9.36
N ASP A 67 8.25 -1.63 -8.52
CA ASP A 67 6.92 -1.36 -7.99
C ASP A 67 6.39 -0.09 -8.66
N LYS A 68 5.10 -0.08 -9.05
CA LYS A 68 4.46 1.12 -9.63
C LYS A 68 4.04 2.12 -8.55
N ASP A 69 4.11 1.73 -7.28
CA ASP A 69 4.01 2.67 -6.19
C ASP A 69 5.19 3.65 -6.27
N GLU A 70 4.86 4.93 -6.38
CA GLU A 70 5.80 6.02 -6.16
C GLU A 70 6.52 5.78 -4.82
N CYS A 71 7.80 5.37 -4.86
CA CYS A 71 8.72 5.53 -3.73
C CYS A 71 8.85 7.04 -3.52
N LYS A 72 7.91 7.63 -2.78
CA LYS A 72 8.09 8.91 -2.11
C LYS A 72 8.98 8.63 -0.91
N CYS A 73 10.24 8.40 -1.22
CA CYS A 73 11.31 8.22 -0.26
C CYS A 73 11.88 9.63 -0.06
N GLN A 74 11.23 10.38 0.85
CA GLN A 74 11.71 11.65 1.43
C GLN A 74 12.28 11.39 2.81
#